data_AF-A0AAU5PR05-F1
#
_entry.id   AF-A0AAU5PR05-F1
#
_cell.length_a   1.000
_cell.length_b   1.000
_cell.length_c   1.000
_cell.angle_alpha   90.00
_cell.angle_beta   90.00
_cell.angle_gamma   90.00
#
_symmetry.space_group_name_H-M   'P 1'
#
loop_
_entity.id
_entity.type
_entity.pdbx_description
1 polymer ?
#
loop_
_entity_poly.entity_id
_entity_poly.type
_entity_poly.pdbx_seq_one_letter_code
_entity_poly.pdbx_strand_id
1 'polypeptide(L)'
;MTAVPAGRRRGSDEPMVRQVTEDLVLVEVGGRKVLAAAVCPHRGGRLKYGRVDGDRLRITCPLHHTTFDLTSGERLAGAACAALRVVDVLPGDLSVPEQRDPAHDSWSAAPAEAAGEAAGPGAPVSGTAPSGGAS
;
A
#
# COMPACT_ATOMS: atom_id res chain seq x y z
N MET A 1 -17.01 44.80 -24.12
CA MET A 1 -16.87 44.19 -22.77
C MET A 1 -16.67 42.70 -22.97
N THR A 2 -15.41 42.26 -23.06
CA THR A 2 -15.08 40.84 -23.24
C THR A 2 -15.16 40.18 -21.87
N ALA A 3 -16.11 39.27 -21.69
CA ALA A 3 -16.24 38.52 -20.44
C ALA A 3 -14.95 37.72 -20.21
N VAL A 4 -14.28 37.99 -19.09
CA VAL A 4 -13.18 37.17 -18.61
C VAL A 4 -13.80 35.85 -18.11
N PRO A 5 -13.48 34.68 -18.68
CA PRO A 5 -14.04 33.43 -18.21
C PRO A 5 -13.63 33.20 -16.75
N ALA A 6 -14.59 32.76 -15.94
CA ALA A 6 -14.41 32.48 -14.53
C ALA A 6 -13.16 31.60 -14.31
N GLY A 7 -12.28 32.06 -13.41
CA GLY A 7 -10.95 31.50 -13.21
C GLY A 7 -10.97 29.98 -13.02
N ARG A 8 -10.13 29.28 -13.80
CA ARG A 8 -9.85 27.86 -13.58
C ARG A 8 -9.36 27.67 -12.14
N ARG A 9 -10.06 26.83 -11.38
CA ARG A 9 -9.59 26.35 -10.07
C ARG A 9 -8.22 25.70 -10.30
N ARG A 10 -7.18 26.20 -9.64
CA ARG A 10 -5.85 25.58 -9.66
C ARG A 10 -5.90 24.39 -8.69
N GLY A 11 -5.81 23.16 -9.21
CA GLY A 11 -5.22 22.02 -8.47
C GLY A 11 -6.03 20.72 -8.27
N SER A 12 -7.09 20.41 -9.03
CA SER A 12 -7.79 19.10 -8.94
C SER A 12 -7.67 18.25 -10.22
N ASP A 13 -6.99 18.77 -11.23
CA ASP A 13 -6.83 18.12 -12.55
C ASP A 13 -5.50 17.37 -12.68
N GLU A 14 -4.53 17.63 -11.80
CA GLU A 14 -3.24 16.94 -11.87
C GLU A 14 -3.42 15.49 -11.42
N PRO A 15 -3.08 14.52 -12.27
CA PRO A 15 -3.31 13.13 -11.95
C PRO A 15 -2.40 12.69 -10.80
N MET A 16 -2.99 12.00 -9.83
CA MET A 16 -2.28 11.41 -8.71
C MET A 16 -2.42 9.88 -8.75
N VAL A 17 -1.34 9.18 -8.41
CA VAL A 17 -1.36 7.72 -8.22
C VAL A 17 -0.89 7.39 -6.82
N ARG A 18 -1.73 6.74 -6.03
CA ARG A 18 -1.43 6.30 -4.66
C ARG A 18 -1.51 4.79 -4.57
N GLN A 19 -0.52 4.17 -3.95
CA GLN A 19 -0.62 2.76 -3.60
C GLN A 19 -1.51 2.63 -2.36
N VAL A 20 -2.57 1.81 -2.46
CA VAL A 20 -3.56 1.66 -1.37
C VAL A 20 -3.46 0.30 -0.69
N THR A 21 -2.94 -0.71 -1.38
CA THR A 21 -2.54 -2.03 -0.86
C THR A 21 -1.32 -2.53 -1.65
N GLU A 22 -0.77 -3.69 -1.31
CA GLU A 22 0.29 -4.35 -2.07
C GLU A 22 -0.10 -4.56 -3.54
N ASP A 23 -1.36 -4.90 -3.80
CA ASP A 23 -1.86 -5.32 -5.11
C ASP A 23 -2.67 -4.24 -5.84
N LEU A 24 -2.98 -3.11 -5.19
CA LEU A 24 -3.83 -2.06 -5.77
C LEU A 24 -3.24 -0.66 -5.68
N VAL A 25 -3.49 0.11 -6.74
CA VAL A 25 -3.30 1.57 -6.79
C VAL A 25 -4.62 2.27 -7.04
N LEU A 26 -4.76 3.43 -6.41
CA LEU A 26 -5.80 4.41 -6.68
C LEU A 26 -5.22 5.49 -7.60
N VAL A 27 -5.88 5.72 -8.73
CA VAL A 27 -5.60 6.84 -9.63
C VAL A 27 -6.70 7.88 -9.46
N GLU A 28 -6.34 9.10 -9.08
CA GLU A 28 -7.27 10.22 -8.94
C GLU A 28 -6.97 11.23 -10.06
N VAL A 29 -7.93 11.49 -10.96
CA VAL A 29 -7.74 12.40 -12.08
C VAL A 29 -9.06 12.92 -12.63
N GLY A 30 -9.15 14.23 -12.90
CA GLY A 30 -10.30 14.85 -13.54
C GLY A 30 -11.63 14.56 -12.84
N GLY A 31 -11.64 14.54 -11.50
CA GLY A 31 -12.81 14.21 -10.70
C GLY A 31 -13.27 12.75 -10.83
N ARG A 32 -12.35 11.82 -11.14
CA ARG A 32 -12.59 10.37 -11.16
C ARG A 32 -11.57 9.66 -10.30
N LYS A 33 -11.96 8.51 -9.78
CA LYS A 33 -11.12 7.62 -8.98
C LYS A 33 -11.13 6.25 -9.60
N VAL A 34 -9.97 5.72 -9.94
CA VAL A 34 -9.83 4.40 -10.55
C VAL A 34 -9.02 3.52 -9.63
N LEU A 35 -9.59 2.39 -9.23
CA LEU A 35 -8.89 1.37 -8.48
C LEU A 35 -8.40 0.29 -9.46
N ALA A 36 -7.10 0.10 -9.57
CA ALA A 36 -6.50 -0.83 -10.53
C ALA A 36 -5.36 -1.62 -9.88
N ALA A 37 -4.89 -2.68 -10.55
CA ALA A 37 -3.75 -3.46 -10.08
C ALA A 37 -2.49 -2.57 -9.91
N ALA A 38 -1.73 -2.79 -8.85
CA ALA A 38 -0.53 -2.03 -8.52
C ALA A 38 0.66 -2.34 -9.43
N VAL A 39 0.62 -3.48 -10.14
CA VAL A 39 1.71 -3.97 -10.97
C VAL A 39 1.29 -4.16 -12.41
N CYS A 40 2.18 -3.78 -13.32
CA CYS A 40 1.98 -3.98 -14.75
C CYS A 40 2.01 -5.48 -15.09
N PRO A 41 1.01 -6.01 -15.81
CA PRO A 41 0.93 -7.44 -16.14
C PRO A 41 2.04 -7.93 -17.09
N HIS A 42 2.83 -7.04 -17.68
CA HIS A 42 3.96 -7.43 -18.52
C HIS A 42 5.12 -8.05 -17.72
N ARG A 43 5.67 -7.30 -16.75
CA ARG A 43 6.86 -7.69 -15.97
C ARG A 43 6.86 -7.13 -14.54
N GLY A 44 5.68 -6.86 -13.99
CA GLY A 44 5.54 -6.42 -12.60
C GLY A 44 5.97 -4.98 -12.32
N GLY A 45 6.09 -4.13 -13.34
CA GLY A 45 6.44 -2.71 -13.15
C GLY A 45 5.45 -2.02 -12.21
N ARG A 46 5.94 -1.34 -11.17
CA ARG A 46 5.12 -0.69 -10.14
C ARG A 46 4.39 0.52 -10.72
N LEU A 47 3.07 0.46 -10.80
CA LEU A 47 2.24 1.49 -11.42
C LEU A 47 2.06 2.73 -10.56
N LYS A 48 2.41 2.69 -9.26
CA LYS A 48 2.50 3.91 -8.43
C LYS A 48 3.48 4.96 -8.95
N TYR A 49 4.43 4.56 -9.79
CA TYR A 49 5.37 5.47 -10.48
C TYR A 49 4.98 5.68 -11.95
N GLY A 50 3.81 5.22 -12.37
CA GLY A 50 3.33 5.35 -13.73
C GLY A 50 2.92 6.77 -14.06
N ARG A 51 3.07 7.13 -15.35
CA ARG A 51 2.58 8.41 -15.86
C ARG A 51 1.12 8.28 -16.25
N VAL A 52 0.27 9.16 -15.74
CA VAL A 52 -1.14 9.21 -16.10
C VAL A 52 -1.39 10.33 -17.11
N ASP A 53 -2.09 9.99 -18.19
CA ASP A 53 -2.71 10.94 -19.11
C ASP A 53 -4.15 11.13 -18.66
N GLY A 54 -4.43 12.26 -18.02
CA GLY A 54 -5.74 12.56 -17.45
C GLY A 54 -6.82 12.87 -18.47
N ASP A 55 -6.45 13.45 -19.61
CA ASP A 55 -7.38 13.79 -20.69
C ASP A 55 -7.95 12.53 -21.33
N ARG A 56 -7.13 11.47 -21.41
CA ARG A 56 -7.50 10.20 -22.05
C ARG A 56 -7.78 9.07 -21.08
N LEU A 57 -7.64 9.29 -19.77
CA LEU A 57 -7.69 8.26 -18.73
C LEU A 57 -6.81 7.05 -19.04
N ARG A 58 -5.50 7.29 -19.17
CA ARG A 58 -4.54 6.22 -19.46
C ARG A 58 -3.41 6.24 -18.45
N ILE A 59 -2.91 5.06 -18.10
CA ILE A 59 -1.69 4.93 -17.31
C ILE A 59 -0.59 4.27 -18.15
N THR A 60 0.61 4.82 -18.07
CA THR A 60 1.80 4.31 -18.75
C THR A 60 2.77 3.75 -17.73
N CYS A 61 3.09 2.47 -17.87
CA CYS A 61 4.05 1.77 -17.03
C CYS A 61 5.44 2.45 -17.13
N PRO A 62 6.09 2.76 -16.00
CA PRO A 62 7.36 3.50 -16.01
C PRO A 62 8.54 2.68 -16.54
N LEU A 63 8.43 1.34 -16.51
CA LEU A 63 9.56 0.46 -16.81
C LEU A 63 9.77 0.25 -18.32
N HIS A 64 8.69 -0.01 -19.06
CA HIS A 64 8.75 -0.34 -20.49
C HIS A 64 7.69 0.40 -21.33
N HIS A 65 7.04 1.41 -20.73
CA HIS A 65 6.08 2.29 -21.40
C HIS A 65 4.84 1.60 -22.01
N THR A 66 4.46 0.43 -21.51
CA THR A 66 3.15 -0.16 -21.83
C THR A 66 2.05 0.73 -21.28
N THR A 67 1.10 1.11 -22.14
CA THR A 67 0.00 2.02 -21.79
C THR A 67 -1.32 1.27 -21.74
N PHE A 68 -2.11 1.53 -20.72
CA PHE A 68 -3.42 0.91 -20.49
C PHE A 68 -4.52 1.96 -20.40
N ASP A 69 -5.70 1.63 -20.89
CA ASP A 69 -6.92 2.36 -20.61
C ASP A 69 -7.34 2.14 -19.15
N LEU A 70 -7.61 3.21 -18.39
CA LEU A 70 -7.99 3.12 -16.98
C LEU A 70 -9.48 2.83 -16.78
N THR A 71 -10.29 2.81 -17.84
CA THR A 71 -11.70 2.43 -17.77
C THR A 71 -11.87 0.94 -18.01
N SER A 72 -11.27 0.42 -19.07
CA SER A 72 -11.41 -0.99 -19.48
C SER A 72 -10.25 -1.89 -19.05
N GLY A 73 -9.09 -1.32 -18.77
CA GLY A 73 -7.85 -2.07 -18.55
C GLY A 73 -7.13 -2.48 -19.84
N GLU A 74 -7.70 -2.19 -21.01
CA GLU A 74 -7.15 -2.62 -22.29
C GLU A 74 -5.73 -2.07 -22.50
N ARG A 75 -4.84 -2.92 -23.01
CA ARG A 75 -3.50 -2.51 -23.44
C ARG A 75 -3.59 -1.75 -24.76
N LEU A 76 -3.31 -0.45 -24.73
CA LEU A 76 -3.37 0.44 -25.88
C LEU A 76 -2.05 0.53 -26.65
N ALA A 77 -0.91 0.38 -25.97
CA ALA A 77 0.42 0.50 -26.58
C ALA A 77 1.50 -0.25 -25.79
N GLY A 78 2.68 -0.41 -26.40
CA GLY A 78 3.87 -1.04 -25.79
C GLY A 78 3.84 -2.57 -25.81
N ALA A 79 4.67 -3.19 -24.97
CA ALA A 79 4.90 -4.64 -24.98
C ALA A 79 3.61 -5.47 -24.82
N ALA A 80 3.50 -6.55 -25.59
CA ALA A 80 2.36 -7.46 -25.53
C ALA A 80 2.26 -8.12 -24.15
N CYS A 81 1.08 -8.01 -23.52
CA CYS A 81 0.74 -8.58 -22.23
C CYS A 81 -0.79 -8.58 -22.05
N ALA A 82 -1.25 -9.20 -20.97
CA ALA A 82 -2.66 -9.18 -20.59
C ALA A 82 -3.17 -7.74 -20.30
N ALA A 83 -4.49 -7.57 -20.31
CA ALA A 83 -5.12 -6.33 -19.86
C ALA A 83 -4.77 -6.04 -18.40
N LEU A 84 -4.68 -4.77 -18.05
CA LEU A 84 -4.55 -4.33 -16.67
C LEU A 84 -5.88 -4.61 -15.95
N ARG A 85 -5.82 -5.25 -14.78
CA ARG A 85 -7.02 -5.42 -13.96
C ARG A 85 -7.46 -4.07 -13.40
N VAL A 86 -8.60 -3.57 -13.86
CA VAL A 86 -9.33 -2.45 -13.26
C VAL A 86 -10.41 -3.05 -12.37
N VAL A 87 -10.43 -2.64 -11.10
CA VAL A 87 -11.38 -3.12 -10.10
C VAL A 87 -12.66 -2.30 -10.15
N ASP A 88 -12.52 -0.97 -10.15
CA ASP A 88 -13.66 -0.06 -10.15
C ASP A 88 -13.27 1.33 -10.67
N VAL A 89 -14.27 2.06 -11.17
CA VAL A 89 -14.17 3.44 -11.66
C VAL A 89 -15.27 4.25 -10.98
N LEU A 90 -14.87 5.07 -10.01
CA LEU A 90 -15.77 5.82 -9.15
C LEU A 90 -15.77 7.32 -9.48
N PRO A 91 -16.86 8.04 -9.18
CA PRO A 91 -16.88 9.49 -9.18
C PRO A 91 -15.93 10.06 -8.11
N GLY A 92 -15.39 11.26 -8.37
CA GLY A 92 -14.30 11.86 -7.61
C GLY A 92 -14.66 12.52 -6.28
N ASP A 93 -15.95 12.63 -5.95
CA ASP A 93 -16.43 13.14 -4.66
C ASP A 93 -16.30 12.12 -3.51
N LEU A 94 -15.98 10.86 -3.83
CA LEU A 94 -15.77 9.82 -2.82
C LEU A 94 -14.39 9.96 -2.16
N SER A 95 -14.37 10.34 -0.88
CA SER A 95 -13.12 10.41 -0.11
C SER A 95 -12.67 9.01 0.30
N VAL A 96 -11.43 8.63 -0.02
CA VAL A 96 -10.83 7.41 0.54
C VAL A 96 -10.23 7.81 1.89
N PRO A 97 -10.72 7.29 3.03
CA PRO A 97 -10.11 7.58 4.31
C PRO A 97 -8.64 7.15 4.27
N GLU A 98 -7.74 8.00 4.75
CA GLU A 98 -6.33 7.68 4.86
C GLU A 98 -6.18 6.40 5.69
N GLN A 99 -5.52 5.37 5.14
CA GLN A 99 -5.25 4.16 5.89
C GLN A 99 -4.29 4.51 7.03
N ARG A 100 -4.82 4.58 8.25
CA ARG A 100 -4.02 4.68 9.46
C ARG A 100 -3.40 3.32 9.72
N ASP A 101 -2.15 3.15 9.30
CA ASP A 101 -1.38 1.91 9.48
C ASP A 101 -1.06 1.67 10.98
N PRO A 102 -1.68 0.69 11.67
CA PRO A 102 -1.51 0.52 13.11
C PRO A 102 -0.06 0.18 13.52
N ALA A 103 0.78 -0.27 12.57
CA ALA A 103 2.15 -0.67 12.84
C ALA A 103 3.12 0.51 13.02
N HIS A 104 2.78 1.73 12.55
CA HIS A 104 3.61 2.92 12.79
C HIS A 104 3.38 3.56 14.16
N ASP A 105 2.21 3.35 14.77
CA ASP A 105 1.83 3.94 16.06
C ASP A 105 2.41 3.15 17.26
N SER A 106 2.90 1.92 17.05
CA SER A 106 3.37 1.03 18.13
C SER A 106 4.86 1.17 18.51
N TRP A 107 5.65 2.04 17.86
CA TRP A 107 7.06 2.21 18.22
C TRP A 107 7.31 3.12 19.44
N SER A 108 6.28 3.79 19.98
CA SER A 108 6.48 4.82 21.03
C SER A 108 6.17 4.37 22.46
N ALA A 109 6.17 3.06 22.75
CA ALA A 109 6.22 2.57 24.13
C ALA A 109 7.54 1.83 24.38
N ALA A 110 8.56 2.58 24.79
CA ALA A 110 9.70 1.99 25.49
C ALA A 110 9.21 1.39 26.82
N PRO A 111 9.60 0.16 27.19
CA PRO A 111 9.45 -0.27 28.58
C PRO A 111 10.45 0.53 29.43
N ALA A 112 9.93 1.21 30.45
CA ALA A 112 10.76 1.79 31.50
C ALA A 112 11.36 0.65 32.34
N GLU A 113 12.69 0.59 32.36
CA GLU A 113 13.46 -0.23 33.29
C GLU A 113 13.30 0.29 34.73
N ALA A 114 13.11 -0.61 35.70
CA ALA A 114 13.54 -0.38 37.08
C ALA A 114 13.86 -1.73 37.76
N ALA A 115 15.10 -1.80 38.25
CA ALA A 115 15.76 -2.95 38.87
C ALA A 115 15.66 -2.98 40.41
N GLY A 116 16.07 -4.09 41.02
CA GLY A 116 16.44 -4.27 42.45
C GLY A 116 15.53 -5.26 43.19
N GLU A 117 15.97 -6.31 43.89
CA GLU A 117 17.22 -6.50 44.65
C GLU A 117 17.44 -8.00 45.01
N ALA A 118 18.69 -8.38 45.30
CA ALA A 118 19.19 -9.74 45.52
C ALA A 118 19.28 -10.15 47.01
N ALA A 119 19.21 -11.46 47.30
CA ALA A 119 20.03 -12.17 48.32
C ALA A 119 19.71 -13.69 48.38
N GLY A 120 20.73 -14.54 48.20
CA GLY A 120 20.77 -15.93 48.72
C GLY A 120 21.28 -15.97 50.18
N PRO A 121 21.73 -17.10 50.76
CA PRO A 121 22.00 -18.44 50.19
C PRO A 121 21.47 -19.63 51.04
N GLY A 122 21.62 -20.87 50.56
CA GLY A 122 21.61 -22.04 51.46
C GLY A 122 21.29 -23.39 50.82
N ALA A 123 22.32 -24.12 50.40
CA ALA A 123 22.27 -25.58 50.30
C ALA A 123 22.34 -26.19 51.72
N PRO A 124 21.78 -27.39 51.94
CA PRO A 124 22.70 -28.51 52.05
C PRO A 124 22.25 -29.80 51.36
N VAL A 125 23.27 -30.58 50.98
CA VAL A 125 23.20 -31.97 50.53
C VAL A 125 22.96 -32.93 51.70
N SER A 126 22.18 -33.99 51.47
CA SER A 126 22.19 -35.33 52.11
C SER A 126 21.04 -36.11 51.47
N GLY A 127 21.20 -37.25 50.78
CA GLY A 127 21.98 -38.43 51.12
C GLY A 127 21.06 -39.47 51.76
N THR A 128 20.56 -40.46 50.98
CA THR A 128 20.17 -41.84 51.40
C THR A 128 19.35 -42.54 50.30
N ALA A 129 19.97 -43.53 49.63
CA ALA A 129 19.33 -44.79 49.22
C ALA A 129 19.43 -45.77 50.43
N PRO A 130 18.69 -46.91 50.58
CA PRO A 130 18.21 -47.89 49.58
C PRO A 130 16.73 -48.34 49.84
N SER A 131 16.07 -49.30 49.19
CA SER A 131 16.32 -50.76 49.11
C SER A 131 15.05 -51.49 48.60
N GLY A 132 15.22 -52.61 47.89
CA GLY A 132 14.28 -53.76 47.78
C GLY A 132 13.01 -53.57 46.93
N GLY A 133 12.44 -54.56 46.24
CA GLY A 133 12.70 -55.99 46.08
C GLY A 133 11.83 -56.45 44.89
N ALA A 134 12.35 -57.28 43.98
CA ALA A 134 12.04 -58.71 43.93
C ALA A 134 10.53 -59.03 44.06
N SER A 135 9.87 -59.24 42.92
CA SER A 135 9.33 -60.55 42.51
C SER A 135 8.84 -60.49 41.07
#